data_AF-A0A124SCD5-F1
#
_entry.id   AF-A0A124SCD5-F1
#
_cell.length_a   1.000
_cell.length_b   1.000
_cell.length_c   1.000
_cell.angle_alpha   90.00
_cell.angle_beta   90.00
_cell.angle_gamma   90.00
#
_symmetry.space_group_name_H-M   'P 1'
#
loop_
_entity.id
_entity.type
_entity.pdbx_description
1 polymer ?
#
loop_
_entity_poly.entity_id
_entity_poly.type
_entity_poly.pdbx_seq_one_letter_code
_entity_poly.pdbx_strand_id
1 'polypeptide(L)'
;MGDNNNVNLPPGFRFCPTDEELVVHFLQRKASLLPYHPDIIPDLDLYPYDPWDLDGKAMVEGKKWYYYSRRTQNRITVNGYWKAWGCDEQIMSSSSSKRVGVKKYYVFHIGEAPEGVKTNWIMQEFRLSDGAASSSSSGSTGRSKRRSHSKIDFSKWVICRVVEHSCDNDNDDDDGGTELSCLDEVFLSLDDFDDISFPN
;
A
#
# COMPACT_ATOMS: atom_id res chain seq x y z
N MET A 1 26.39 0.68 -14.20
CA MET A 1 26.37 1.55 -13.00
C MET A 1 24.93 1.66 -12.58
N GLY A 2 24.59 1.12 -11.42
CA GLY A 2 23.22 1.00 -10.93
C GLY A 2 23.04 -0.37 -10.29
N ASP A 3 23.65 -0.54 -9.13
CA ASP A 3 23.61 -1.78 -8.37
C ASP A 3 22.22 -1.82 -7.74
N ASN A 4 21.24 -2.37 -8.47
CA ASN A 4 19.89 -2.55 -7.98
C ASN A 4 19.96 -3.20 -6.60
N ASN A 5 19.24 -2.66 -5.62
CA ASN A 5 19.08 -3.11 -4.24
C ASN A 5 18.60 -4.57 -4.14
N ASN A 6 19.38 -5.51 -4.65
CA ASN A 6 19.31 -6.92 -4.38
C ASN A 6 19.76 -7.04 -2.94
N VAL A 7 18.77 -7.02 -2.04
CA VAL A 7 18.87 -7.73 -0.78
C VAL A 7 19.62 -9.04 -1.03
N ASN A 8 20.73 -9.23 -0.32
CA ASN A 8 21.59 -10.42 -0.40
C ASN A 8 20.84 -11.63 0.18
N LEU A 9 19.71 -11.97 -0.41
CA LEU A 9 18.95 -13.16 -0.12
C LEU A 9 19.67 -14.34 -0.78
N PRO A 10 19.76 -15.49 -0.10
CA PRO A 10 20.34 -16.67 -0.71
C PRO A 10 19.60 -17.04 -2.01
N PRO A 11 20.28 -17.70 -2.97
CA PRO A 11 19.63 -18.18 -4.19
C PRO A 11 18.35 -18.97 -3.88
N GLY A 12 17.27 -18.64 -4.57
CA GLY A 12 15.95 -19.26 -4.38
C GLY A 12 15.03 -18.54 -3.39
N PHE A 13 15.53 -17.57 -2.62
CA PHE A 13 14.70 -16.74 -1.74
C PHE A 13 14.24 -15.46 -2.45
N ARG A 14 13.00 -15.07 -2.15
CA ARG A 14 12.32 -13.91 -2.74
C ARG A 14 11.56 -13.15 -1.67
N PHE A 15 11.39 -11.86 -1.88
CA PHE A 15 10.61 -11.02 -0.98
C PHE A 15 9.11 -11.13 -1.29
N CYS A 16 8.47 -12.16 -0.74
CA CYS A 16 7.04 -12.43 -0.95
C CYS A 16 6.23 -12.32 0.36
N PRO A 17 6.18 -11.15 1.02
CA PRO A 17 5.48 -11.02 2.29
C PRO A 17 3.95 -11.06 2.11
N THR A 18 3.28 -11.71 3.05
CA THR A 18 1.84 -11.61 3.25
C THR A 18 1.44 -10.23 3.79
N ASP A 19 0.16 -9.90 3.66
CA ASP A 19 -0.38 -8.63 4.17
C ASP A 19 -0.23 -8.54 5.72
N GLU A 20 -0.33 -9.67 6.44
CA GLU A 20 -0.04 -9.75 7.89
C GLU A 20 1.44 -9.47 8.18
N GLU A 21 2.36 -10.11 7.45
CA GLU A 21 3.80 -9.94 7.65
C GLU A 21 4.24 -8.49 7.39
N LEU A 22 3.73 -7.85 6.33
CA LEU A 22 3.98 -6.43 6.07
C LEU A 22 3.60 -5.56 7.27
N VAL A 23 2.45 -5.81 7.90
CA VAL A 23 1.99 -5.02 9.04
C VAL A 23 2.79 -5.33 10.30
N VAL A 24 2.90 -6.61 10.69
CA VAL A 24 3.44 -7.03 11.98
C VAL A 24 4.97 -7.02 11.99
N HIS A 25 5.59 -7.53 10.93
CA HIS A 25 7.04 -7.73 10.89
C HIS A 25 7.81 -6.57 10.28
N PHE A 26 7.18 -5.73 9.47
CA PHE A 26 7.84 -4.56 8.88
C PHE A 26 7.31 -3.27 9.52
N LEU A 27 6.02 -2.97 9.34
CA LEU A 27 5.47 -1.68 9.75
C LEU A 27 5.43 -1.49 11.29
N GLN A 28 4.98 -2.47 12.06
CA GLN A 28 4.89 -2.38 13.51
C GLN A 28 6.27 -2.24 14.16
N ARG A 29 7.27 -2.98 13.66
CA ARG A 29 8.65 -2.88 14.13
C ARG A 29 9.25 -1.51 13.82
N LYS A 30 9.05 -1.00 12.60
CA LYS A 30 9.46 0.37 12.23
C LYS A 30 8.80 1.41 13.13
N ALA A 31 7.49 1.29 13.36
CA ALA A 31 6.75 2.22 14.21
C ALA A 31 7.20 2.17 15.68
N SER A 32 7.69 1.02 16.14
CA SER A 32 8.15 0.81 17.51
C SER A 32 9.64 1.11 17.71
N LEU A 33 10.36 1.57 16.67
CA LEU A 33 11.82 1.76 16.67
C LEU A 33 12.60 0.52 17.12
N LEU A 34 12.02 -0.66 16.91
CA LEU A 34 12.70 -1.90 17.24
C LEU A 34 13.77 -2.17 16.18
N PRO A 35 14.97 -2.64 16.56
CA PRO A 35 15.95 -3.08 15.57
C PRO A 35 15.32 -4.18 14.70
N TYR A 36 15.30 -3.97 13.40
CA TYR A 36 14.84 -4.96 12.43
C TYR A 36 15.93 -5.17 11.41
N HIS A 37 16.30 -6.42 11.20
CA HIS A 37 17.27 -6.83 10.19
C HIS A 37 16.66 -7.98 9.40
N PRO A 38 16.76 -7.97 8.07
CA PRO A 38 17.29 -6.90 7.21
C PRO A 38 16.32 -5.71 7.02
N ASP A 39 16.86 -4.49 6.89
CA ASP A 39 16.11 -3.29 6.51
C ASP A 39 16.00 -3.21 4.99
N ILE A 40 15.05 -3.94 4.44
CA ILE A 40 14.91 -4.18 2.99
C ILE A 40 14.10 -3.08 2.31
N ILE A 41 13.10 -2.53 3.00
CA ILE A 41 12.12 -1.60 2.43
C ILE A 41 12.63 -0.17 2.69
N PRO A 42 12.92 0.64 1.65
CA PRO A 42 13.44 1.99 1.84
C PRO A 42 12.36 2.99 2.26
N ASP A 43 12.81 4.10 2.87
CA ASP A 43 11.97 5.23 3.27
C ASP A 43 11.87 6.27 2.16
N LEU A 44 10.65 6.58 1.72
CA LEU A 44 10.34 7.57 0.69
C LEU A 44 9.37 8.62 1.28
N ASP A 45 9.88 9.77 1.69
CA ASP A 45 9.11 10.74 2.50
C ASP A 45 9.27 12.22 2.13
N LEU A 46 9.73 12.55 0.92
CA LEU A 46 9.83 13.96 0.48
C LEU A 46 8.64 14.41 -0.39
N TYR A 47 8.20 13.61 -1.36
CA TYR A 47 7.08 13.93 -2.25
C TYR A 47 6.40 12.64 -2.76
N PRO A 48 5.09 12.66 -3.08
CA PRO A 48 4.47 11.56 -3.82
C PRO A 48 5.17 11.40 -5.18
N TYR A 49 5.58 10.17 -5.49
CA TYR A 49 6.22 9.84 -6.77
C TYR A 49 5.18 9.33 -7.76
N ASP A 50 5.42 9.61 -9.04
CA ASP A 50 4.77 8.88 -10.12
C ASP A 50 5.12 7.38 -10.01
N PRO A 51 4.23 6.47 -10.42
CA PRO A 51 4.48 5.04 -10.28
C PRO A 51 5.76 4.55 -10.97
N TRP A 52 6.05 5.05 -12.18
CA TRP A 52 7.25 4.71 -12.95
C TRP A 52 8.54 5.28 -12.37
N ASP A 53 8.45 6.31 -11.52
CA ASP A 53 9.60 6.92 -10.86
C ASP A 53 10.07 6.13 -9.62
N LEU A 54 9.36 5.06 -9.26
CA LEU A 54 9.70 4.19 -8.13
C LEU A 54 10.85 3.24 -8.45
N ASP A 55 11.11 2.97 -9.73
CA ASP A 55 12.22 2.14 -10.14
C ASP A 55 13.55 2.78 -9.72
N GLY A 56 14.43 1.98 -9.11
CA GLY A 56 15.69 2.45 -8.51
C GLY A 56 15.56 3.24 -7.20
N LYS A 57 14.33 3.53 -6.71
CA LYS A 57 14.11 4.21 -5.41
C LYS A 57 13.47 3.28 -4.37
N ALA A 58 12.48 2.50 -4.79
CA ALA A 58 11.79 1.53 -3.96
C ALA A 58 12.48 0.16 -3.98
N MET A 59 12.13 -0.72 -3.05
CA MET A 59 12.52 -2.12 -3.14
C MET A 59 11.65 -2.81 -4.19
N VAL A 60 12.29 -3.52 -5.14
CA VAL A 60 11.62 -4.16 -6.27
C VAL A 60 11.65 -5.68 -6.10
N GLU A 61 10.48 -6.31 -6.21
CA GLU A 61 10.35 -7.76 -6.36
C GLU A 61 9.42 -8.04 -7.54
N GLY A 62 9.98 -8.45 -8.69
CA GLY A 62 9.20 -8.61 -9.93
C GLY A 62 8.58 -7.29 -10.39
N LYS A 63 7.26 -7.26 -10.59
CA LYS A 63 6.48 -6.05 -10.94
C LYS A 63 5.87 -5.34 -9.71
N LYS A 64 6.51 -5.47 -8.55
CA LYS A 64 6.01 -4.91 -7.28
C LYS A 64 7.08 -4.04 -6.64
N TRP A 65 6.69 -2.82 -6.27
CA TRP A 65 7.54 -1.84 -5.60
C TRP A 65 7.07 -1.64 -4.16
N TYR A 66 7.98 -1.73 -3.21
CA TYR A 66 7.72 -1.61 -1.78
C TYR A 66 8.51 -0.44 -1.20
N TYR A 67 7.84 0.43 -0.45
CA TYR A 67 8.49 1.52 0.28
C TYR A 67 7.71 1.90 1.53
N TYR A 68 8.40 2.47 2.51
CA TYR A 68 7.75 3.16 3.61
C TYR A 68 7.45 4.60 3.22
N SER A 69 6.32 5.12 3.70
CA SER A 69 5.99 6.52 3.56
C SER A 69 5.28 7.05 4.79
N ARG A 70 5.13 8.37 4.86
CA ARG A 70 4.31 9.02 5.88
C ARG A 70 2.87 9.07 5.39
N ARG A 71 1.93 8.85 6.31
CA ARG A 71 0.49 8.92 6.00
C ARG A 71 0.14 10.31 5.48
N THR A 72 -0.21 10.40 4.21
CA THR A 72 -0.73 11.61 3.56
C THR A 72 -2.15 11.38 3.05
N GLN A 73 -2.96 12.42 3.07
CA GLN A 73 -4.30 12.42 2.46
C GLN A 73 -4.25 12.84 0.99
N ASN A 74 -3.24 13.63 0.62
CA ASN A 74 -3.10 14.18 -0.72
C ASN A 74 -1.87 13.54 -1.37
N ARG A 75 -2.12 12.70 -2.37
CA ARG A 75 -1.09 12.00 -3.14
C ARG A 75 -1.11 12.49 -4.58
N ILE A 76 -0.84 13.79 -4.72
CA ILE A 76 -0.68 14.45 -6.02
C ILE A 76 0.80 14.39 -6.38
N THR A 77 1.07 13.98 -7.60
CA THR A 77 2.39 13.78 -8.19
C THR A 77 2.60 14.82 -9.30
N VAL A 78 3.74 14.78 -9.99
CA VAL A 78 4.02 15.74 -11.07
C VAL A 78 3.09 15.53 -12.25
N ASN A 79 2.82 14.27 -12.62
CA ASN A 79 2.07 13.93 -13.82
C ASN A 79 0.65 13.43 -13.55
N GLY A 80 0.25 13.32 -12.28
CA GLY A 80 -1.02 12.70 -11.93
C GLY A 80 -1.37 12.73 -10.44
N TYR A 81 -2.29 11.87 -10.05
CA TYR A 81 -2.71 11.72 -8.65
C TYR A 81 -3.17 10.31 -8.33
N TRP A 82 -3.03 9.91 -7.07
CA TRP A 82 -3.57 8.66 -6.55
C TRP A 82 -4.97 8.90 -5.99
N LYS A 83 -5.98 8.27 -6.58
CA LYS A 83 -7.38 8.30 -6.13
C LYS A 83 -7.67 7.05 -5.31
N ALA A 84 -8.29 7.22 -4.15
CA ALA A 84 -8.70 6.07 -3.33
C ALA A 84 -9.74 5.23 -4.08
N TRP A 85 -9.63 3.91 -3.94
CA TRP A 85 -10.48 2.94 -4.61
C TRP A 85 -11.04 1.92 -3.63
N GLY A 86 -12.31 1.58 -3.82
CA GLY A 86 -12.98 0.55 -3.04
C GLY A 86 -13.07 0.84 -1.54
N CYS A 87 -13.36 -0.21 -0.79
CA CYS A 87 -13.45 -0.18 0.67
C CYS A 87 -12.12 -0.58 1.31
N ASP A 88 -11.90 -0.08 2.53
CA ASP A 88 -10.77 -0.48 3.37
C ASP A 88 -10.87 -1.96 3.77
N GLU A 89 -9.82 -2.75 3.49
CA GLU A 89 -9.72 -4.15 3.93
C GLU A 89 -9.07 -4.25 5.32
N GLN A 90 -9.62 -5.12 6.17
CA GLN A 90 -9.07 -5.36 7.50
C GLN A 90 -8.04 -6.48 7.45
N ILE A 91 -6.86 -6.24 8.01
CA ILE A 91 -5.82 -7.25 8.15
C ILE A 91 -5.92 -7.85 9.54
N MET A 92 -6.28 -9.13 9.61
CA MET A 92 -6.39 -9.90 10.83
C MET A 92 -5.12 -10.71 11.06
N SER A 93 -4.72 -10.87 12.31
CA SER A 93 -3.64 -11.79 12.64
C SER A 93 -4.12 -13.24 12.59
N SER A 94 -3.38 -14.10 11.90
CA SER A 94 -3.61 -15.54 11.86
C SER A 94 -3.58 -16.21 13.24
N SER A 95 -2.74 -15.71 14.15
CA SER A 95 -2.51 -16.31 15.46
C SER A 95 -3.52 -15.94 16.55
N SER A 96 -4.16 -14.78 16.44
CA SER A 96 -4.95 -14.21 17.54
C SER A 96 -6.32 -13.68 17.13
N SER A 97 -6.68 -13.77 15.84
CA SER A 97 -7.89 -13.19 15.24
C SER A 97 -8.09 -11.71 15.58
N LYS A 98 -7.02 -11.01 15.95
CA LYS A 98 -7.03 -9.58 16.26
C LYS A 98 -6.74 -8.79 14.99
N ARG A 99 -7.43 -7.66 14.81
CA ARG A 99 -7.11 -6.71 13.74
C ARG A 99 -5.74 -6.09 14.01
N VAL A 100 -4.77 -6.37 13.15
CA VAL A 100 -3.42 -5.80 13.22
C VAL A 100 -3.26 -4.57 12.34
N GLY A 101 -4.01 -4.49 11.24
CA GLY A 101 -3.89 -3.38 10.30
C GLY A 101 -5.10 -3.17 9.40
N VAL A 102 -4.95 -2.21 8.50
CA VAL A 102 -5.90 -1.88 7.44
C VAL A 102 -5.13 -1.71 6.14
N LYS A 103 -5.69 -2.22 5.04
CA LYS A 103 -5.19 -2.06 3.68
C LYS A 103 -6.14 -1.17 2.90
N LYS A 104 -5.60 -0.12 2.28
CA LYS A 104 -6.34 0.77 1.39
C LYS A 104 -5.82 0.63 -0.03
N TYR A 105 -6.72 0.74 -1.00
CA TYR A 105 -6.38 0.69 -2.41
C TYR A 105 -6.46 2.08 -3.02
N TYR A 106 -5.58 2.34 -3.96
CA TYR A 106 -5.56 3.54 -4.76
C TYR A 106 -5.25 3.18 -6.21
N VAL A 107 -5.87 3.91 -7.14
CA VAL A 107 -5.56 3.86 -8.56
C VAL A 107 -4.89 5.17 -8.95
N PHE A 108 -3.84 5.09 -9.77
CA PHE A 108 -3.19 6.28 -10.30
C PHE A 108 -3.93 6.80 -11.53
N HIS A 109 -4.14 8.10 -11.57
CA HIS A 109 -4.70 8.81 -12.72
C HIS A 109 -3.66 9.79 -13.26
N ILE A 110 -3.43 9.79 -14.58
CA ILE A 110 -2.54 10.74 -15.27
C ILE A 110 -3.34 12.01 -15.62
N GLY A 111 -2.76 13.18 -15.36
CA GLY A 111 -3.38 14.48 -15.59
C GLY A 111 -3.83 15.18 -14.30
N GLU A 112 -4.50 16.31 -14.45
CA GLU A 112 -4.98 17.12 -13.32
C GLU A 112 -6.30 16.55 -12.76
N ALA A 113 -6.43 16.51 -11.44
CA ALA A 113 -7.68 16.11 -10.81
C ALA A 113 -8.78 17.17 -11.06
N PRO A 114 -10.04 16.77 -11.33
CA PRO A 114 -10.59 15.41 -11.31
C PRO A 114 -10.61 14.71 -12.68
N GLU A 115 -10.12 15.34 -13.75
CA GLU A 115 -10.27 14.89 -15.15
C GLU A 115 -9.16 13.92 -15.62
N GLY A 116 -8.35 13.40 -14.68
CA GLY A 116 -7.24 12.52 -15.00
C GLY A 116 -7.68 11.15 -15.54
N VAL A 117 -6.91 10.64 -16.50
CA VAL A 117 -7.14 9.33 -17.14
C VAL A 117 -6.67 8.21 -16.20
N LYS A 118 -7.56 7.27 -15.89
CA LYS A 118 -7.27 6.07 -15.08
C LYS A 118 -6.14 5.27 -15.73
N THR A 119 -5.21 4.78 -14.92
CA THR A 119 -4.12 3.89 -15.37
C THR A 119 -4.21 2.52 -14.72
N ASN A 120 -3.33 1.60 -15.14
CA ASN A 120 -3.22 0.26 -14.57
C ASN A 120 -2.36 0.19 -13.30
N TRP A 121 -1.94 1.34 -12.78
CA TRP A 121 -1.10 1.41 -11.59
C TRP A 121 -1.95 1.41 -10.33
N ILE A 122 -1.72 0.41 -9.49
CA ILE A 122 -2.43 0.20 -8.24
C ILE A 122 -1.47 0.35 -7.08
N MET A 123 -1.86 1.12 -6.06
CA MET A 123 -1.15 1.20 -4.79
C MET A 123 -2.00 0.58 -3.68
N GLN A 124 -1.37 -0.28 -2.90
CA GLN A 124 -1.90 -0.82 -1.66
C GLN A 124 -1.14 -0.18 -0.50
N GLU A 125 -1.85 0.58 0.31
CA GLU A 125 -1.30 1.24 1.49
C GLU A 125 -1.71 0.48 2.76
N PHE A 126 -0.70 0.04 3.50
CA PHE A 126 -0.84 -0.72 4.73
C PHE A 126 -0.66 0.20 5.93
N ARG A 127 -1.62 0.17 6.85
CA ARG A 127 -1.64 0.96 8.08
C ARG A 127 -1.74 0.06 9.31
N LEU A 128 -1.10 0.48 10.40
CA LEU A 128 -1.34 -0.13 11.71
C LEU A 128 -2.75 0.21 12.21
N SER A 129 -3.38 -0.74 12.88
CA SER A 129 -4.59 -0.49 13.65
C SER A 129 -4.25 0.37 14.87
N ASP A 130 -5.13 1.32 15.24
CA ASP A 130 -4.91 2.23 16.38
C ASP A 130 -4.73 1.48 17.73
N GLY A 131 -5.10 0.20 17.80
CA GLY A 131 -4.88 -0.67 18.97
C GLY A 131 -3.59 -1.50 18.97
N ALA A 132 -2.83 -1.54 17.86
CA ALA A 132 -1.62 -2.37 17.74
C ALA A 132 -0.35 -1.64 18.22
N ALA A 133 -0.36 -0.30 18.19
CA ALA A 133 0.76 0.52 18.67
C ALA A 133 0.81 0.66 20.20
N SER A 134 -0.23 0.23 20.92
CA SER A 134 -0.37 0.40 22.37
C SER A 134 0.03 -0.82 23.20
N SER A 135 0.45 -1.93 22.58
CA SER A 135 0.84 -3.15 23.30
C SER A 135 2.19 -3.05 24.04
N SER A 136 2.89 -1.91 23.96
CA SER A 136 4.10 -1.62 24.74
C SER A 136 3.91 -0.53 25.81
N SER A 137 2.68 -0.03 26.03
CA SER A 137 2.38 0.90 27.13
C SER A 137 1.32 0.32 28.06
N SER A 138 1.77 -0.46 29.04
CA SER A 138 0.98 -0.85 30.20
C SER A 138 0.55 0.41 30.97
N GLY A 139 -0.76 0.65 31.03
CA GLY A 139 -1.41 1.47 32.06
C GLY A 139 -1.48 2.98 31.84
N SER A 140 -2.66 3.48 31.45
CA SER A 140 -3.44 4.39 32.31
C SER A 140 -4.74 4.79 31.63
N THR A 141 -5.86 4.44 32.26
CA THR A 141 -7.15 5.13 32.11
C THR A 141 -6.97 6.57 32.57
N GLY A 142 -7.11 7.54 31.68
CA GLY A 142 -6.99 8.95 32.07
C GLY A 142 -7.14 9.92 30.91
N ARG A 143 -8.35 10.49 30.77
CA ARG A 143 -8.59 11.72 30.03
C ARG A 143 -7.64 12.81 30.56
N SER A 144 -6.67 13.24 29.75
CA SER A 144 -6.05 14.56 29.93
C SER A 144 -5.46 15.07 28.62
N LYS A 145 -6.06 16.14 28.07
CA LYS A 145 -5.47 16.98 27.03
C LYS A 145 -4.26 17.71 27.63
N ARG A 146 -3.08 17.13 27.52
CA ARG A 146 -1.82 17.89 27.70
C ARG A 146 -1.08 17.89 26.37
N ARG A 147 -0.84 19.09 25.84
CA ARG A 147 -0.05 19.37 24.65
C ARG A 147 1.35 18.80 24.88
N SER A 148 1.60 17.61 24.35
CA SER A 148 2.89 16.92 24.45
C SER A 148 3.70 17.28 23.21
N HIS A 149 4.90 17.82 23.45
CA HIS A 149 5.83 18.22 22.40
C HIS A 149 6.22 17.02 21.51
N SER A 150 5.92 17.17 20.22
CA SER A 150 6.45 16.45 19.04
C SER A 150 7.38 15.26 19.31
N LYS A 151 6.81 14.13 19.75
CA LYS A 151 7.36 12.84 19.32
C LYS A 151 6.94 12.70 17.87
N ILE A 152 7.89 12.46 16.96
CA ILE A 152 7.58 12.03 15.60
C ILE A 152 6.54 10.92 15.74
N ASP A 153 5.33 11.13 15.22
CA ASP A 153 4.26 10.15 15.32
C ASP A 153 4.65 8.97 14.42
N PHE A 154 5.44 8.04 14.95
CA PHE A 154 5.83 6.81 14.26
C PHE A 154 4.60 5.93 13.96
N SER A 155 3.48 6.18 14.62
CA SER A 155 2.15 5.66 14.27
C SER A 155 1.63 6.12 12.90
N LYS A 156 2.25 7.13 12.26
CA LYS A 156 1.89 7.61 10.93
C LYS A 156 2.72 7.00 9.81
N TRP A 157 3.61 6.04 10.09
CA TRP A 157 4.24 5.27 9.02
C TRP A 157 3.21 4.39 8.33
N VAL A 158 3.39 4.22 7.03
CA VAL A 158 2.65 3.27 6.18
C VAL A 158 3.65 2.51 5.31
N ILE A 159 3.29 1.31 4.90
CA ILE A 159 3.96 0.63 3.78
C ILE A 159 3.09 0.82 2.54
N CYS A 160 3.72 1.16 1.43
CA CYS A 160 3.08 1.19 0.12
C CYS A 160 3.63 0.04 -0.71
N ARG A 161 2.73 -0.77 -1.28
CA ARG A 161 3.02 -1.75 -2.33
C ARG A 161 2.39 -1.24 -3.61
N VAL A 162 3.20 -0.88 -4.60
CA VAL A 162 2.74 -0.41 -5.92
C VAL A 162 2.94 -1.55 -6.92
N VAL A 163 1.95 -1.74 -7.79
CA VAL A 163 1.95 -2.79 -8.82
C VAL A 163 1.43 -2.18 -10.11
N GLU A 164 2.06 -2.56 -11.22
CA GLU A 164 1.54 -2.29 -12.56
C GLU A 164 0.78 -3.53 -13.03
N HIS A 165 -0.52 -3.39 -13.31
CA HIS A 165 -1.27 -4.42 -13.99
C HIS A 165 -0.97 -4.34 -15.48
N SER A 166 -0.61 -5.45 -16.12
CA SER A 166 -0.65 -5.50 -17.57
C SER A 166 -2.12 -5.65 -17.96
N CYS A 167 -2.69 -4.65 -18.64
CA CYS A 167 -3.88 -4.90 -19.45
C CYS A 167 -3.44 -5.74 -20.64
N ASP A 168 -3.20 -7.03 -20.41
CA ASP A 168 -3.23 -7.96 -21.53
C ASP A 168 -4.70 -7.94 -21.97
N ASN A 169 -4.98 -7.19 -23.04
CA ASN A 169 -6.23 -7.28 -23.76
C ASN A 169 -6.30 -8.73 -24.24
N ASP A 170 -6.93 -9.60 -23.46
CA ASP A 170 -7.40 -10.90 -23.93
C ASP A 170 -8.58 -10.62 -24.88
N ASN A 171 -8.26 -10.07 -26.06
CA ASN A 171 -9.05 -10.24 -27.28
C ASN A 171 -8.73 -11.62 -27.86
N ASP A 172 -8.76 -12.66 -27.02
CA ASP A 172 -8.80 -14.04 -27.48
C ASP A 172 -10.23 -14.52 -27.29
N ASP A 173 -10.94 -14.55 -28.42
CA ASP A 173 -12.17 -15.32 -28.59
C ASP A 173 -11.89 -16.80 -28.22
N ASP A 174 -12.07 -17.19 -26.95
CA ASP A 174 -12.26 -18.61 -26.60
C ASP A 174 -13.12 -18.81 -25.34
N ASP A 175 -14.11 -19.68 -25.51
CA ASP A 175 -15.06 -20.18 -24.53
C ASP A 175 -14.35 -21.01 -23.46
N GLY A 176 -14.05 -20.43 -22.30
CA GLY A 176 -13.37 -21.21 -21.26
C GLY A 176 -13.04 -20.47 -19.96
N GLY A 177 -14.06 -20.03 -19.23
CA GLY A 177 -14.03 -19.74 -17.78
C GLY A 177 -12.67 -19.39 -17.16
N THR A 178 -12.12 -18.24 -17.51
CA THR A 178 -10.92 -17.69 -16.86
C THR A 178 -11.30 -17.27 -15.45
N GLU A 179 -10.78 -17.98 -14.44
CA GLU A 179 -10.89 -17.60 -13.04
C GLU A 179 -10.15 -16.27 -12.86
N LEU A 180 -10.90 -15.17 -12.93
CA LEU A 180 -10.40 -13.83 -12.72
C LEU A 180 -9.67 -13.79 -11.37
N SER A 181 -8.49 -13.17 -11.35
CA SER A 181 -7.84 -12.97 -10.08
C SER A 181 -8.77 -12.17 -9.17
N CYS A 182 -8.74 -12.40 -7.85
CA CYS A 182 -9.63 -11.70 -6.93
C CYS A 182 -9.54 -10.16 -7.02
N LEU A 183 -8.50 -9.63 -7.66
CA LEU A 183 -8.32 -8.21 -7.97
C LEU A 183 -8.88 -7.81 -9.34
N ASP A 184 -8.91 -8.70 -10.34
CA ASP A 184 -9.60 -8.45 -11.62
C ASP A 184 -11.11 -8.37 -11.42
N GLU A 185 -11.68 -9.20 -10.53
CA GLU A 185 -13.09 -9.08 -10.11
C GLU A 185 -13.38 -7.70 -9.49
N VAL A 186 -12.46 -7.17 -8.65
CA VAL A 186 -12.63 -5.83 -8.06
C VAL A 186 -12.41 -4.74 -9.11
N PHE A 187 -11.56 -4.97 -10.10
CA PHE A 187 -11.28 -4.03 -11.19
C PHE A 187 -12.47 -3.91 -12.16
N LEU A 188 -13.05 -5.04 -12.57
CA LEU A 188 -14.22 -5.12 -13.46
C LEU A 188 -15.53 -4.71 -12.78
N SER A 189 -15.69 -5.01 -11.48
CA SER A 189 -16.91 -4.60 -10.73
C SER A 189 -17.12 -3.08 -10.65
N LEU A 190 -16.15 -2.27 -11.09
CA LEU A 190 -16.26 -0.82 -11.05
C LEU A 190 -16.55 -0.17 -12.41
N ASP A 191 -16.27 -0.85 -13.53
CA ASP A 191 -16.72 -0.37 -14.85
C ASP A 191 -18.26 -0.43 -14.96
N ASP A 192 -18.92 -1.28 -14.16
CA ASP A 192 -20.40 -1.40 -14.12
C ASP A 192 -21.09 -0.30 -13.26
N PHE A 193 -20.32 0.54 -12.55
CA PHE A 193 -20.87 1.60 -11.67
C PHE A 193 -20.86 3.02 -12.27
N ASP A 194 -20.20 3.22 -13.42
CA ASP A 194 -20.17 4.54 -14.09
C ASP A 194 -21.42 4.80 -14.97
N ASP A 195 -22.36 3.83 -15.09
CA ASP A 195 -23.58 3.91 -15.92
C ASP A 195 -24.89 4.20 -15.13
N ILE A 196 -24.82 4.93 -14.01
CA ILE A 196 -26.04 5.49 -13.40
C ILE A 196 -26.35 6.83 -14.07
N SER A 197 -26.92 6.76 -15.27
CA SER A 197 -27.62 7.89 -15.88
C SER A 197 -28.80 8.29 -14.99
N PHE A 198 -28.73 9.46 -14.37
CA PHE A 198 -29.88 10.05 -13.69
C PHE A 198 -30.97 10.39 -14.73
N PRO A 199 -32.23 9.98 -14.53
CA PRO A 199 -33.31 10.44 -15.40
C PRO A 199 -33.57 11.94 -15.16
N ASN A 200 -33.84 12.63 -16.27
CA ASN A 200 -34.08 14.07 -16.39
C ASN A 200 -35.37 14.56 -15.70
#